data_AF-A0A8S3C502-F1
#
_entry.id   AF-A0A8S3C502-F1
#
_cell.length_a   1.000
_cell.length_b   1.000
_cell.length_c   1.000
_cell.angle_alpha   90.00
_cell.angle_beta   90.00
_cell.angle_gamma   90.00
#
_symmetry.space_group_name_H-M   'P 1'
#
loop_
_entity.id
_entity.type
_entity.pdbx_description
1 polymer ?
#
loop_
_entity_poly.entity_id
_entity_poly.type
_entity_poly.pdbx_seq_one_letter_code
_entity_poly.pdbx_strand_id
1 'polypeptide(L)' 'GTALVVIGWGVISTSNPNPSTSLQQVTVQAVESTSSDCKTHAQEMANVTLQFCAGVSGGGK' A
#
# COMPACT_ATOMS: atom_id res chain seq x y z
N GLY A 1 5.78 0.04 13.94
CA GLY A 1 5.68 -0.21 12.49
C GLY A 1 7.07 -0.43 11.94
N THR A 2 7.23 -1.40 11.05
CA THR A 2 8.48 -1.60 10.30
C THR A 2 8.40 -0.76 9.02
N ALA A 3 9.42 0.07 8.77
CA ALA A 3 9.49 0.89 7.57
C ALA A 3 9.83 0.03 6.36
N LEU A 4 9.05 0.17 5.29
CA LEU A 4 9.21 -0.55 4.03
C LEU A 4 9.31 0.46 2.89
N VAL A 5 9.91 0.05 1.78
CA VAL A 5 10.08 0.89 0.60
C VAL A 5 9.33 0.25 -0.57
N VAL A 6 8.45 1.03 -1.21
CA VAL A 6 7.77 0.66 -2.46
C VAL A 6 8.30 1.55 -3.58
N ILE A 7 8.67 0.94 -4.70
CA ILE A 7 9.19 1.62 -5.88
C ILE A 7 8.43 1.21 -7.14
N GLY A 8 8.30 2.13 -8.09
CA GLY A 8 7.69 1.82 -9.39
C GLY A 8 7.39 3.05 -10.25
N TRP A 9 6.84 2.81 -11.43
CA TRP A 9 6.41 3.83 -12.40
C TRP A 9 4.88 3.96 -12.46
N GLY A 10 4.19 3.49 -11.43
CA GLY A 10 2.72 3.46 -11.40
C GLY A 10 2.07 4.84 -11.40
N VAL A 11 0.74 4.84 -11.29
CA VAL A 11 -0.06 6.06 -11.16
C VAL A 11 0.27 6.78 -9.86
N ILE A 12 0.58 8.08 -9.95
CA ILE A 12 0.95 8.92 -8.80
C ILE A 12 -0.16 9.88 -8.36
N SER A 13 -1.25 9.97 -9.12
CA SER A 13 -2.36 10.87 -8.81
C SER A 13 -3.70 10.21 -9.13
N THR A 14 -4.66 10.35 -8.23
CA THR A 14 -6.04 9.90 -8.44
C THR A 14 -6.81 10.84 -9.38
N SER A 15 -6.39 12.10 -9.54
CA SER A 15 -7.01 13.07 -10.45
C SER A 15 -6.50 12.98 -11.89
N ASN A 16 -5.30 12.42 -12.08
CA ASN A 16 -4.70 12.22 -13.39
C ASN A 16 -4.03 10.85 -13.43
N PRO A 17 -4.73 9.79 -13.88
CA PRO A 17 -4.31 8.40 -13.75
C PRO A 17 -3.22 7.98 -14.75
N ASN A 18 -2.33 8.89 -15.12
CA ASN A 18 -1.19 8.59 -15.98
C ASN A 18 -0.03 8.01 -15.14
N PRO A 19 0.59 6.90 -15.58
CA PRO A 19 1.81 6.38 -14.97
C PRO A 19 2.95 7.40 -15.01
N SER A 20 3.86 7.35 -14.03
CA SER A 20 5.01 8.24 -14.02
C SER A 20 6.06 7.86 -15.07
N THR A 21 6.64 8.84 -15.74
CA THR A 21 7.79 8.65 -16.64
C THR A 21 9.12 8.49 -15.88
N SER A 22 9.11 8.68 -14.56
CA SER A 22 10.29 8.57 -13.70
C SER A 22 10.02 7.59 -12.55
N LEU A 23 11.06 6.88 -12.10
CA LEU A 23 10.94 5.94 -11.00
C LEU A 23 10.53 6.68 -9.72
N GLN A 24 9.44 6.23 -9.10
CA GLN A 24 8.94 6.77 -7.84
C GLN A 24 9.33 5.88 -6.68
N GLN A 25 9.45 6.47 -5.50
CA GLN A 25 9.70 5.77 -4.25
C GLN A 25 8.83 6.36 -3.14
N VAL A 26 8.19 5.49 -2.37
CA VAL A 26 7.45 5.86 -1.15
C VAL A 26 7.85 4.94 0.00
N THR A 27 8.02 5.54 1.18
CA THR A 27 8.17 4.80 2.43
C THR A 27 6.79 4.55 3.04
N VAL A 28 6.49 3.29 3.32
CA VAL A 28 5.25 2.84 3.97
C VAL A 28 5.57 2.10 5.27
N GLN A 29 4.54 1.81 6.08
CA GLN A 29 4.68 1.03 7.30
C GLN A 29 4.02 -0.34 7.11
N ALA A 30 4.64 -1.38 7.67
CA ALA A 30 3.97 -2.66 7.87
C ALA A 30 2.78 -2.46 8.82
N VAL A 31 1.63 -2.99 8.43
CA VAL A 31 0.36 -2.89 9.16
C VAL A 31 -0.02 -4.28 9.68
N GLU A 32 -0.40 -4.35 10.96
CA GLU A 32 -0.85 -5.61 11.56
C GLU A 32 -2.08 -6.15 10.83
N SER A 33 -2.09 -7.46 10.58
CA SER A 33 -3.22 -8.14 9.93
C SER A 33 -4.53 -8.01 10.71
N THR A 34 -4.43 -7.72 12.01
CA THR A 34 -5.56 -7.50 12.92
C THR A 34 -6.11 -6.08 12.90
N SER A 35 -5.44 -5.12 12.26
CA SER A 35 -5.88 -3.72 12.21
C SER A 35 -7.15 -3.56 11.36
N SER A 36 -7.95 -2.53 11.66
CA SER A 36 -9.10 -2.16 10.82
C SER A 36 -8.69 -1.84 9.39
N ASP A 37 -7.57 -1.16 9.21
CA ASP A 37 -7.04 -0.73 7.92
C ASP A 37 -6.69 -1.93 7.02
N CYS A 38 -6.18 -3.02 7.60
CA CYS A 38 -5.89 -4.24 6.88
C CYS A 38 -7.14 -5.12 6.69
N LYS A 39 -7.95 -5.28 7.75
CA LYS A 39 -9.14 -6.15 7.74
C LYS A 39 -10.21 -5.70 6.76
N THR A 40 -10.43 -4.39 6.64
CA THR A 40 -11.48 -3.83 5.76
C THR A 40 -11.29 -4.27 4.30
N HIS A 41 -10.04 -4.48 3.88
CA HIS A 41 -9.71 -4.96 2.53
C HIS A 41 -9.35 -6.45 2.47
N ALA A 42 -9.04 -7.08 3.61
CA ALA A 42 -8.67 -8.50 3.66
C ALA A 42 -9.86 -9.45 3.58
N GLN A 43 -11.10 -9.02 3.86
CA GLN A 43 -12.27 -9.90 3.82
C GLN A 43 -12.61 -10.42 2.42
N GLU A 44 -12.10 -9.77 1.37
CA GLU A 44 -12.28 -10.21 -0.03
C GLU A 44 -11.21 -11.22 -0.49
N MET A 45 -10.19 -11.47 0.33
CA MET A 45 -9.05 -12.32 -0.06
C MET A 45 -9.13 -13.69 0.62
N ALA A 46 -9.43 -14.73 -0.16
CA ALA A 46 -9.46 -16.10 0.32
C ALA A 46 -8.04 -16.58 0.72
N ASN A 47 -7.88 -17.03 1.97
CA ASN A 47 -6.66 -17.65 2.54
C ASN A 47 -5.35 -16.84 2.39
N VAL A 48 -5.13 -15.91 3.32
CA VAL A 48 -4.05 -14.91 3.29
C VAL A 48 -2.93 -15.23 4.27
N THR A 49 -2.32 -16.42 4.20
CA THR A 49 -1.08 -16.71 4.98
C THR A 49 0.19 -16.24 4.27
N LEU A 50 0.11 -15.90 2.97
CA LEU A 50 1.26 -15.52 2.13
C LEU A 50 1.35 -14.03 1.83
N GLN A 51 0.48 -13.19 2.41
CA GLN A 51 0.47 -11.74 2.18
C GLN A 51 0.47 -10.99 3.50
N PHE A 52 0.88 -9.73 3.45
CA PHE A 52 0.85 -8.81 4.59
C PHE A 52 0.39 -7.44 4.12
N CYS A 53 -0.16 -6.65 5.04
CA CYS A 53 -0.60 -5.30 4.76
C CYS A 53 0.54 -4.30 4.98
N ALA A 54 0.64 -3.31 4.08
CA ALA A 54 1.54 -2.19 4.24
C ALA A 54 0.92 -0.93 3.63
N GLY A 55 1.12 0.21 4.28
CA GLY A 55 0.55 1.48 3.83
C GLY A 55 0.87 2.65 4.75
N VAL A 56 0.22 3.78 4.49
CA VAL A 56 0.23 4.97 5.35
C VAL A 56 -1.21 5.25 5.76
N SER A 57 -1.47 5.36 7.07
CA SER A 57 -2.81 5.64 7.56
C SER A 57 -3.26 7.01 7.06
N GLY A 58 -4.43 7.07 6.40
CA GLY A 58 -4.94 8.28 5.75
C GLY A 58 -4.46 8.52 4.30
N GLY A 59 -3.62 7.64 3.74
CA GLY A 59 -3.15 7.72 2.36
C GLY A 59 -1.69 8.19 2.20
N GLY A 60 -1.15 8.03 0.99
CA GLY A 60 0.17 8.55 0.61
C GLY A 60 0.15 10.07 0.40
N LYS A 61 1.34 10.68 0.36
CA LYS A 61 1.48 12.11 0.02
C LYS A 61 0.99 12.42 -1.38
#